data_AF-A0A0S9SHG5-F1
#
_entry.id   AF-A0A0S9SHG5-F1
#
_cell.length_a   1.000
_cell.length_b   1.000
_cell.length_c   1.000
_cell.angle_alpha   90.00
_cell.angle_beta   90.00
_cell.angle_gamma   90.00
#
_symmetry.space_group_name_H-M   'P 1'
#
loop_
_entity.id
_entity.type
_entity.pdbx_description
1 polymer ?
#
loop_
_entity_poly.entity_id
_entity_poly.type
_entity_poly.pdbx_seq_one_letter_code
_entity_poly.pdbx_strand_id
1 'polypeptide(L)'
;MANRRRGEVALALGTERYTLCLTLGALAELEDALGAADLTDLAARLGEGRLKSRDLIALLGAALRGGGHDLDASAVADLPLAGDLETMGTAIGAVLAAAFGESPAPP
;
A
#
# COMPACT_ATOMS: atom_id res chain seq x y z
N MET A 1 14.22 -10.55 1.43
CA MET A 1 13.17 -11.46 1.95
C MET A 1 12.25 -10.61 2.80
N ALA A 2 10.95 -10.56 2.50
CA ALA A 2 10.01 -9.76 3.29
C ALA A 2 9.81 -10.37 4.69
N ASN A 3 10.01 -9.56 5.73
CA ASN A 3 9.79 -9.95 7.12
C ASN A 3 8.38 -9.59 7.58
N ARG A 4 7.49 -10.59 7.60
CA ARG A 4 6.09 -10.43 8.05
C ARG A 4 5.96 -9.92 9.48
N ARG A 5 6.95 -10.15 10.36
CA ARG A 5 6.96 -9.62 11.74
C ARG A 5 7.22 -8.11 11.80
N ARG A 6 7.80 -7.53 10.75
CA ARG A 6 8.00 -6.08 10.59
C ARG A 6 6.88 -5.41 9.79
N GLY A 7 5.85 -6.17 9.38
CA GLY A 7 4.80 -5.69 8.49
C GLY A 7 5.23 -5.59 7.02
N GLU A 8 6.32 -6.23 6.63
CA GLU A 8 6.75 -6.27 5.23
C GLU A 8 5.97 -7.31 4.44
N VAL A 9 5.55 -6.93 3.23
CA VAL A 9 4.81 -7.78 2.28
C VAL A 9 5.56 -7.82 0.95
N ALA A 10 5.72 -9.00 0.38
CA ALA A 10 6.33 -9.12 -0.95
C ALA A 10 5.26 -8.91 -2.04
N LEU A 11 5.57 -8.10 -3.04
CA LEU A 11 4.76 -7.90 -4.24
C LEU A 11 5.61 -8.18 -5.48
N ALA A 12 5.14 -9.06 -6.36
CA ALA A 12 5.76 -9.28 -7.66
C ALA A 12 4.98 -8.49 -8.73
N LEU A 13 5.68 -7.66 -9.50
CA LEU A 13 5.11 -6.94 -10.65
C LEU A 13 6.00 -7.22 -11.86
N GLY A 14 5.46 -7.90 -12.86
CA GLY A 14 6.23 -8.38 -14.00
C GLY A 14 7.37 -9.32 -13.58
N THR A 15 8.60 -8.97 -13.92
CA THR A 15 9.81 -9.74 -13.56
C THR A 15 10.42 -9.34 -12.22
N GLU A 16 9.99 -8.20 -11.67
CA GLU A 16 10.62 -7.59 -10.51
C GLU A 16 9.88 -7.95 -9.22
N ARG A 17 10.62 -8.03 -8.11
CA ARG A 17 10.06 -8.28 -6.78
C ARG A 17 10.30 -7.07 -5.89
N TYR A 18 9.22 -6.56 -5.35
CA TYR A 18 9.20 -5.44 -4.44
C TYR A 18 8.85 -5.87 -3.02
N THR A 19 9.34 -5.11 -2.06
CA THR A 19 8.93 -5.20 -0.66
C THR A 19 8.09 -3.98 -0.34
N LEU A 20 6.89 -4.20 0.18
CA LEU A 20 5.98 -3.18 0.66
C LEU A 20 6.07 -3.11 2.18
N CYS A 21 6.11 -1.91 2.72
CA CYS A 21 6.06 -1.67 4.16
C CYS A 21 5.45 -0.29 4.43
N LEU A 22 4.45 -0.22 5.29
CA LEU A 22 3.88 1.05 5.75
C LEU A 22 4.58 1.48 7.02
N THR A 23 5.58 2.34 6.86
CA THR A 23 6.24 3.03 7.98
C THR A 23 5.42 4.25 8.42
N LEU A 24 5.72 4.83 9.59
CA LEU A 24 5.07 6.09 9.99
C LEU A 24 5.29 7.23 8.98
N GLY A 25 6.44 7.27 8.31
CA GLY A 25 6.69 8.24 7.24
C GLY A 25 5.81 7.98 6.01
N ALA A 26 5.66 6.71 5.62
CA ALA A 26 4.76 6.33 4.52
C ALA A 26 3.28 6.65 4.84
N LEU A 27 2.87 6.49 6.10
CA LEU A 27 1.52 6.86 6.53
C LEU A 27 1.31 8.37 6.48
N ALA A 28 2.27 9.18 6.96
CA ALA A 28 2.19 10.64 6.87
C ALA A 28 2.11 11.11 5.40
N GLU A 29 2.90 10.53 4.51
CA GLU A 29 2.80 10.82 3.07
C GLU A 29 1.42 10.47 2.49
N LEU A 30 0.77 9.43 3.00
CA LEU A 30 -0.57 9.03 2.55
C LEU A 30 -1.67 9.95 3.08
N GLU A 31 -1.55 10.43 4.32
CA GLU A 31 -2.45 11.44 4.87
C GLU A 31 -2.44 12.68 3.99
N ASP A 32 -1.25 13.18 3.64
CA ASP A 32 -1.07 14.33 2.75
C ASP A 32 -1.60 14.05 1.33
N ALA A 33 -1.28 12.88 0.76
CA ALA A 33 -1.66 12.55 -0.62
C ALA A 33 -3.16 12.30 -0.80
N LEU A 34 -3.83 11.73 0.21
CA LEU A 34 -5.25 11.40 0.17
C LEU A 34 -6.13 12.48 0.81
N GLY A 35 -5.50 13.47 1.46
CA GLY A 35 -6.17 14.54 2.21
C GLY A 35 -6.91 14.01 3.44
N ALA A 36 -6.34 13.01 4.12
CA ALA A 36 -6.90 12.47 5.35
C ALA A 36 -6.50 13.37 6.54
N ALA A 37 -7.44 13.60 7.46
CA ALA A 37 -7.18 14.46 8.62
C ALA A 37 -6.33 13.77 9.70
N ASP A 38 -6.44 12.45 9.79
CA ASP A 38 -5.73 11.60 10.74
C ASP A 38 -5.72 10.13 10.27
N LEU A 39 -4.99 9.27 10.98
CA LEU A 39 -4.90 7.84 10.71
C LEU A 39 -6.24 7.10 10.75
N THR A 40 -7.24 7.59 11.51
CA THR A 40 -8.57 6.97 11.57
C THR A 40 -9.35 7.26 10.30
N ASP A 41 -9.32 8.50 9.82
CA ASP A 41 -9.90 8.91 8.54
C ASP A 41 -9.23 8.17 7.37
N LEU A 42 -7.90 8.06 7.41
CA LEU A 42 -7.13 7.28 6.43
C LEU A 42 -7.57 5.80 6.41
N ALA A 43 -7.66 5.15 7.57
CA ALA A 43 -8.09 3.76 7.69
C ALA A 43 -9.53 3.55 7.20
N ALA A 44 -10.46 4.44 7.55
CA ALA A 44 -11.85 4.38 7.11
C ALA A 44 -11.93 4.46 5.57
N ARG A 45 -11.22 5.42 4.97
CA ARG A 45 -11.19 5.61 3.52
C ARG A 45 -10.63 4.41 2.76
N LEU A 46 -9.57 3.79 3.28
CA LEU A 46 -8.95 2.60 2.69
C LEU A 46 -9.86 1.37 2.86
N GLY A 47 -10.56 1.26 4.00
CA GLY A 47 -11.49 0.16 4.30
C GLY A 47 -12.81 0.21 3.53
N GLU A 48 -13.26 1.38 3.08
CA GLU A 48 -14.48 1.53 2.26
C GLU A 48 -14.37 0.89 0.87
N GLY A 49 -13.17 0.54 0.40
CA GLY A 49 -12.94 -0.08 -0.90
C GLY A 49 -13.19 0.86 -2.11
N ARG A 50 -13.39 2.16 -1.88
CA ARG A 50 -13.67 3.17 -2.93
C ARG A 50 -12.40 3.88 -3.42
N LEU A 51 -11.33 3.12 -3.64
CA LEU A 51 -10.05 3.67 -4.08
C LEU A 51 -10.03 3.88 -5.60
N LYS A 52 -9.68 5.10 -6.02
CA LYS A 52 -9.41 5.40 -7.43
C LYS A 52 -7.99 4.98 -7.78
N SER A 53 -7.68 4.86 -9.07
CA SER A 53 -6.33 4.51 -9.54
C SER A 53 -5.24 5.44 -8.97
N ARG A 54 -5.55 6.73 -8.77
CA ARG A 54 -4.63 7.69 -8.13
C ARG A 54 -4.36 7.37 -6.66
N ASP A 55 -5.37 6.93 -5.93
CA ASP A 55 -5.22 6.54 -4.53
C ASP A 55 -4.37 5.27 -4.44
N LEU A 56 -4.56 4.33 -5.37
CA LEU A 56 -3.72 3.12 -5.48
C LEU A 56 -2.26 3.46 -5.80
N ILE A 57 -2.01 4.40 -6.70
CA ILE A 57 -0.65 4.87 -7.02
C ILE A 57 0.01 5.51 -5.78
N ALA A 58 -0.72 6.36 -5.06
CA ALA A 58 -0.21 6.98 -3.84
C ALA A 58 0.13 5.93 -2.78
N LEU A 59 -0.81 5.00 -2.53
CA LEU A 59 -0.66 3.89 -1.58
C LEU A 59 0.51 2.98 -1.93
N LEU A 60 0.59 2.53 -3.18
CA LEU A 60 1.66 1.67 -3.64
C LEU A 60 3.00 2.38 -3.55
N GLY A 61 3.09 3.65 -3.96
CA GLY A 61 4.32 4.43 -3.85
C GLY A 61 4.80 4.62 -2.41
N ALA A 62 3.90 4.97 -1.50
CA ALA A 62 4.25 5.10 -0.08
C ALA A 62 4.72 3.77 0.53
N ALA A 63 4.02 2.68 0.22
CA ALA A 63 4.39 1.35 0.70
C ALA A 63 5.73 0.84 0.11
N LEU A 64 6.00 1.13 -1.16
CA LEU A 64 7.28 0.83 -1.81
C LEU A 64 8.43 1.62 -1.17
N ARG A 65 8.25 2.93 -0.96
CA ARG A 65 9.25 3.77 -0.26
C ARG A 65 9.52 3.29 1.16
N GLY A 66 8.46 2.98 1.91
CA GLY A 66 8.62 2.41 3.26
C GLY A 66 9.28 1.02 3.26
N GLY A 67 9.17 0.27 2.17
CA GLY A 67 9.88 -0.99 1.94
C GLY A 67 11.33 -0.85 1.42
N GLY A 68 11.80 0.38 1.22
CA GLY A 68 13.16 0.69 0.76
C GLY A 68 13.32 0.85 -0.75
N HIS A 69 12.22 0.98 -1.50
CA HIS A 69 12.24 1.24 -2.94
C HIS A 69 11.97 2.73 -3.22
N ASP A 70 12.97 3.44 -3.73
CA ASP A 70 12.88 4.86 -4.06
C ASP A 70 12.17 5.06 -5.41
N LEU A 71 10.83 4.95 -5.39
CA LEU A 71 9.97 5.12 -6.56
C LEU A 71 9.02 6.30 -6.33
N ASP A 72 9.01 7.23 -7.27
CA ASP A 72 8.08 8.35 -7.29
C ASP A 72 6.72 7.96 -7.87
N ALA A 73 5.73 8.86 -7.77
CA ALA A 73 4.38 8.57 -8.24
C ALA A 73 4.31 8.30 -9.77
N SER A 74 5.21 8.88 -10.57
CA SER A 74 5.24 8.64 -12.01
C SER A 74 5.78 7.24 -12.31
N ALA A 75 6.91 6.88 -11.69
CA ALA A 75 7.51 5.58 -11.81
C ALA A 75 6.54 4.47 -11.38
N VAL A 76 5.79 4.70 -10.30
CA VAL A 76 4.74 3.77 -9.83
C VAL A 76 3.59 3.66 -10.83
N ALA A 77 3.16 4.77 -11.44
CA ALA A 77 2.11 4.76 -12.45
C ALA A 77 2.51 4.00 -13.74
N ASP A 78 3.81 3.99 -14.05
CA ASP A 78 4.40 3.30 -15.20
C ASP A 78 4.71 1.82 -14.90
N LEU A 79 4.55 1.35 -13.66
CA LEU A 79 4.81 -0.05 -13.32
C LEU A 79 3.86 -0.98 -14.08
N PRO A 80 4.39 -2.06 -14.71
CA PRO A 80 3.55 -3.02 -15.39
C PRO A 80 2.74 -3.81 -14.36
N LEU A 81 1.42 -3.63 -14.37
CA LEU A 81 0.47 -4.45 -13.60
C LEU A 81 0.53 -5.94 -13.99
N ALA A 82 1.19 -6.28 -15.10
CA ALA A 82 1.41 -7.64 -15.62
C ALA A 82 0.15 -8.55 -15.65
N GLY A 83 -1.03 -7.93 -15.66
CA GLY A 83 -2.33 -8.61 -15.69
C GLY A 83 -2.92 -9.00 -14.33
N ASP A 84 -2.27 -8.70 -13.20
CA ASP A 84 -2.69 -9.24 -11.90
C ASP A 84 -3.05 -8.14 -10.87
N LEU A 85 -4.16 -7.46 -11.14
CA LEU A 85 -4.78 -6.51 -10.22
C LEU A 85 -5.18 -7.19 -8.89
N GLU A 86 -5.45 -8.50 -8.92
CA GLU A 86 -5.83 -9.29 -7.75
C GLU A 86 -4.63 -9.51 -6.80
N THR A 87 -3.46 -9.86 -7.34
CA THR A 87 -2.21 -9.97 -6.56
C THR A 87 -1.83 -8.61 -5.96
N MET A 88 -1.97 -7.52 -6.71
CA MET A 88 -1.74 -6.19 -6.17
C MET A 88 -2.74 -5.86 -5.04
N GLY A 89 -4.03 -6.11 -5.25
CA GLY A 89 -5.08 -5.92 -4.25
C GLY A 89 -4.81 -6.72 -2.98
N THR A 90 -4.40 -7.99 -3.13
CA THR A 90 -4.03 -8.87 -2.02
C THR A 90 -2.82 -8.35 -1.25
N ALA A 91 -1.78 -7.91 -1.94
CA ALA A 91 -0.58 -7.36 -1.31
C ALA A 91 -0.86 -6.04 -0.58
N ILE A 92 -1.69 -5.17 -1.17
CA ILE A 92 -2.16 -3.94 -0.55
C ILE A 92 -2.99 -4.25 0.70
N GLY A 93 -3.96 -5.17 0.61
CA GLY A 93 -4.76 -5.59 1.77
C GLY A 93 -3.88 -6.14 2.90
N ALA A 94 -2.86 -6.93 2.56
CA ALA A 94 -1.93 -7.47 3.54
C ALA A 94 -1.06 -6.39 4.21
N VAL A 95 -0.58 -5.38 3.46
CA VAL A 95 0.23 -4.29 4.06
C VAL A 95 -0.64 -3.37 4.93
N LEU A 96 -1.89 -3.13 4.53
CA LEU A 96 -2.85 -2.39 5.34
C LEU A 96 -3.20 -3.12 6.64
N ALA A 97 -3.47 -4.43 6.56
CA ALA A 97 -3.71 -5.26 7.74
C ALA A 97 -2.49 -5.30 8.68
N ALA A 98 -1.28 -5.23 8.12
CA ALA A 98 -0.06 -5.14 8.93
C ALA A 98 0.09 -3.78 9.65
N ALA A 99 -0.39 -2.69 9.04
CA ALA A 99 -0.26 -1.33 9.58
C ALA A 99 -1.37 -0.97 10.58
N PHE A 100 -2.63 -1.27 10.23
CA PHE A 100 -3.81 -0.89 11.02
C PHE A 100 -4.35 -2.04 11.89
N GLY A 101 -3.81 -3.26 11.71
CA GLY A 101 -4.37 -4.48 12.28
C GLY A 101 -5.44 -5.08 11.37
N GLU A 102 -5.75 -6.35 11.60
CA GLU A 102 -6.85 -7.04 10.91
C GLU A 102 -8.16 -6.51 11.48
N SER A 103 -8.90 -5.70 10.71
CA SER A 103 -10.26 -5.34 11.10
C SER A 103 -11.08 -6.63 11.09
N PRO A 104 -11.68 -7.07 12.21
CA PRO A 104 -12.51 -8.27 12.20
C PRO A 104 -13.63 -8.04 11.19
N ALA A 105 -13.73 -8.91 10.19
CA ALA A 105 -14.89 -8.93 9.29
C ALA A 105 -16.15 -9.00 10.16
N PRO A 106 -17.16 -8.14 9.95
CA PRO A 106 -18.41 -8.27 10.68
C PRO A 106 -19.02 -9.65 10.36
N PRO A 107 -19.57 -10.35 11.38
CA PRO A 107 -20.14 -11.68 11.23
C PRO A 107 -21.35 -11.73 10.30
#